data_AF-A0A7Y6AC35-F1
#
_entry.id   AF-A0A7Y6AC35-F1
#
_cell.length_a   1.000
_cell.length_b   1.000
_cell.length_c   1.000
_cell.angle_alpha   90.00
_cell.angle_beta   90.00
_cell.angle_gamma   90.00
#
_symmetry.space_group_name_H-M   'P 1'
#
loop_
_entity.id
_entity.type
_entity.pdbx_description
1 polymer ?
#
loop_
_entity_poly.entity_id
_entity_poly.type
_entity_poly.pdbx_seq_one_letter_code
_entity_poly.pdbx_strand_id
1 'polypeptide(L)' 'MTNLVPAAGTRAVDLAAVDAWWRAANYLAAGQIHLLDNPLLTEPLRPEHVKSRLLGHWGTSPGL' A
#
# COMPACT_ATOMS: atom_id res chain seq x y z
N MET A 1 1.97 -43.28 9.92
CA MET A 1 2.07 -42.09 9.05
C MET A 1 0.77 -41.32 9.19
N THR A 2 0.65 -40.48 10.21
CA THR A 2 -0.58 -39.71 10.47
C THR A 2 -0.35 -38.31 9.92
N ASN A 3 -1.07 -37.96 8.86
CA ASN A 3 -0.92 -36.66 8.20
C ASN A 3 -1.65 -35.60 9.03
N LEU A 4 -0.91 -34.68 9.63
CA LEU A 4 -1.46 -33.48 10.26
C LEU A 4 -1.84 -32.50 9.16
N VAL A 5 -3.06 -32.62 8.64
CA VAL A 5 -3.68 -31.51 7.90
C VAL A 5 -4.00 -30.44 8.95
N PRO A 6 -3.42 -29.23 8.89
CA PRO A 6 -3.86 -28.17 9.77
C PRO A 6 -5.30 -27.86 9.38
N ALA A 7 -6.22 -28.00 10.33
CA ALA A 7 -7.56 -27.49 10.19
C ALA A 7 -7.43 -25.98 9.96
N ALA A 8 -7.56 -25.54 8.71
CA ALA A 8 -7.69 -24.15 8.36
C ALA A 8 -9.01 -23.68 8.96
N GLY A 9 -8.98 -23.25 10.21
CA GLY A 9 -10.10 -22.58 10.85
C GLY A 9 -10.40 -21.34 10.03
N THR A 10 -11.60 -21.27 9.47
CA THR A 10 -12.07 -20.11 8.71
C THR A 10 -12.19 -18.94 9.67
N ARG A 11 -11.10 -18.19 9.87
CA ARG A 11 -11.16 -16.92 10.57
C ARG A 11 -11.93 -15.97 9.67
N ALA A 12 -13.02 -15.40 10.17
CA ALA A 12 -13.70 -14.32 9.47
C ALA A 12 -12.67 -13.24 9.12
N VAL A 13 -12.57 -12.90 7.84
CA VAL A 13 -11.71 -11.81 7.37
C VAL A 13 -12.34 -10.51 7.83
N ASP A 14 -11.59 -9.72 8.59
CA ASP A 14 -11.99 -8.36 8.91
C ASP A 14 -11.79 -7.48 7.68
N LEU A 15 -12.89 -7.15 6.99
CA LEU A 15 -12.86 -6.32 5.79
C LEU A 15 -12.38 -4.89 6.07
N ALA A 16 -12.53 -4.38 7.29
CA ALA A 16 -12.01 -3.07 7.66
C ALA A 16 -10.47 -3.09 7.72
N ALA A 17 -9.90 -4.19 8.23
CA ALA A 17 -8.46 -4.39 8.20
C ALA A 17 -7.94 -4.50 6.75
N VAL A 18 -8.64 -5.23 5.88
CA VAL A 18 -8.29 -5.35 4.45
C VAL A 18 -8.34 -3.99 3.75
N ASP A 19 -9.39 -3.19 3.96
CA ASP A 19 -9.49 -1.84 3.41
C ASP A 19 -8.35 -0.93 3.91
N ALA A 20 -8.02 -0.98 5.20
CA ALA A 20 -6.91 -0.22 5.76
C ALA A 20 -5.58 -0.60 5.10
N TRP A 21 -5.32 -1.90 4.89
CA TRP A 21 -4.15 -2.38 4.16
C TRP A 21 -4.14 -1.92 2.71
N TRP A 22 -5.27 -2.00 2.01
CA TRP A 22 -5.39 -1.58 0.62
C TRP A 22 -5.11 -0.08 0.46
N ARG A 23 -5.69 0.76 1.33
CA ARG A 23 -5.44 2.20 1.35
C ARG A 23 -3.99 2.54 1.70
N ALA A 24 -3.38 1.83 2.65
CA ALA A 24 -1.98 2.01 3.01
C ALA A 24 -1.05 1.66 1.83
N ALA A 25 -1.30 0.54 1.15
CA ALA A 25 -0.54 0.14 -0.04
C ALA A 25 -0.66 1.17 -1.17
N ASN A 26 -1.89 1.64 -1.45
CA ASN A 26 -2.14 2.67 -2.46
C ASN A 26 -1.45 4.00 -2.14
N TYR A 27 -1.46 4.41 -0.87
CA TYR A 27 -0.78 5.62 -0.42
C TYR A 27 0.73 5.53 -0.64
N LEU A 28 1.34 4.42 -0.25
CA LEU A 28 2.78 4.20 -0.44
C LEU A 28 3.16 4.10 -1.91
N ALA A 29 2.36 3.43 -2.75
CA ALA A 29 2.59 3.35 -4.18
C ALA A 29 2.53 4.73 -4.85
N ALA A 30 1.53 5.54 -4.50
CA ALA A 30 1.45 6.93 -4.96
C ALA A 30 2.67 7.74 -4.51
N GLY A 31 3.09 7.59 -3.24
CA GLY A 31 4.31 8.21 -2.71
C GLY A 31 5.57 7.80 -3.46
N GLN A 32 5.76 6.50 -3.73
CA GLN A 32 6.90 5.98 -4.50
C GLN A 32 6.98 6.55 -5.91
N ILE A 33 5.83 6.77 -6.58
CA ILE A 33 5.80 7.34 -7.94
C ILE A 33 6.14 8.83 -7.92
N HIS A 34 5.63 9.60 -6.94
CA HIS A 34 5.60 11.07 -7.01
C HIS A 34 6.54 11.78 -6.05
N LEU A 35 6.80 11.23 -4.86
CA LEU A 35 7.51 11.93 -3.78
C LEU A 35 8.99 11.54 -3.72
N LEU A 36 9.84 12.55 -3.59
CA LEU A 36 11.26 12.42 -3.27
C LEU A 36 11.47 12.44 -1.74
N ASP A 37 10.62 13.16 -1.01
CA ASP A 37 10.69 13.33 0.45
C ASP A 37 9.28 13.59 1.05
N ASN A 38 9.18 13.66 2.38
CA ASN A 38 7.96 13.85 3.16
C ASN A 38 6.84 12.83 2.81
N PRO A 39 7.14 11.51 2.76
CA PRO A 39 6.19 10.51 2.30
C PRO A 39 4.97 10.36 3.23
N LEU A 40 5.08 10.75 4.50
CA LEU A 40 3.99 10.67 5.48
C LEU A 40 3.30 12.01 5.74
N LEU A 41 3.65 13.07 4.98
CA LEU A 41 3.09 14.41 5.12
C LEU A 41 3.16 14.94 6.56
N THR A 42 4.28 14.73 7.25
CA THR A 42 4.51 15.23 8.62
C THR A 42 4.62 16.75 8.67
N GLU A 43 4.77 17.39 7.51
CA GLU A 43 4.69 18.82 7.26
C GLU A 43 3.89 19.09 5.97
N PRO A 44 3.39 20.33 5.74
CA PRO A 44 2.66 20.66 4.51
C PRO A 44 3.45 20.29 3.25
N LEU A 45 2.76 19.72 2.25
CA LEU A 45 3.37 19.35 0.99
C LEU A 45 3.87 20.59 0.24
N ARG A 46 5.13 20.55 -0.22
CA ARG A 46 5.76 21.61 -1.00
C ARG A 46 6.29 21.04 -2.32
N PRO A 47 6.50 21.88 -3.36
CA PRO A 47 7.02 21.44 -4.65
C PRO A 47 8.35 20.68 -4.55
N GLU A 48 9.21 21.02 -3.58
CA GLU A 48 10.51 20.39 -3.36
C GLU A 48 10.40 18.94 -2.89
N HIS A 49 9.23 18.49 -2.44
CA HIS A 49 8.99 17.09 -2.07
C HIS A 49 8.65 16.21 -3.27
N VAL A 50 8.36 16.80 -4.43
CA VAL A 50 7.94 16.06 -5.64
C VAL A 50 9.16 15.77 -6.50
N LYS A 51 9.26 14.55 -7.05
CA LYS A 51 10.33 14.16 -7.97
C LYS A 51 10.31 15.05 -9.22
N SER A 52 11.48 15.50 -9.65
CA SER A 52 11.65 16.28 -10.90
C SER A 52 11.35 15.46 -12.17
N ARG A 53 11.42 14.12 -12.08
CA ARG A 53 11.06 13.18 -13.13
C ARG A 53 10.18 12.07 -12.56
N LEU A 54 8.97 11.94 -13.10
CA LEU A 54 8.03 10.89 -12.72
C LEU A 54 8.28 9.62 -13.54
N LEU A 55 8.50 8.51 -12.86
CA LEU A 55 8.68 7.18 -13.46
C LEU A 55 7.87 6.17 -12.65
N GLY A 56 7.04 5.39 -13.33
CA GLY A 56 6.14 4.40 -12.72
C GLY A 56 4.78 4.37 -13.40
N HIS A 57 3.99 3.33 -13.13
CA HIS A 57 2.64 3.17 -13.67
C HIS A 57 1.64 3.10 -12.52
N TRP A 58 0.74 4.08 -12.45
CA TRP A 58 -0.31 4.08 -11.45
C TRP A 58 -1.46 3.12 -11.81
N GLY A 59 -1.85 3.04 -13.09
CA GLY A 59 -3.13 2.46 -13.50
C GLY A 59 -3.43 1.04 -13.01
N THR A 60 -2.41 0.19 -12.85
CA THR A 60 -2.58 -1.19 -12.37
C THR A 60 -2.40 -1.32 -10.85
N SER A 61 -1.79 -0.33 -10.18
CA SER A 61 -1.41 -0.45 -8.76
C SER A 61 -2.60 -0.64 -7.81
N PRO A 62 -3.73 0.08 -7.92
CA PRO A 62 -4.86 -0.13 -7.01
C PRO A 62 -5.59 -1.46 -7.17
N GLY A 63 -5.37 -2.17 -8.29
CA GLY A 63 -6.03 -3.43 -8.62
C GLY A 63 -5.17 -4.68 -8.39
N LEU A 64 -3.88 -4.52 -8.06
CA LEU A 64 -2.96 -5.61 -7.71
C LEU A 64 -2.99 -5.96 -6.22
#